data_AF-A0AAD9QJ46-F1
#
_entry.id   AF-A0AAD9QJ46-F1
#
_cell.length_a   1.000
_cell.length_b   1.000
_cell.length_c   1.000
_cell.angle_alpha   90.00
_cell.angle_beta   90.00
_cell.angle_gamma   90.00
#
_symmetry.space_group_name_H-M   'P 1'
#
loop_
_entity.id
_entity.type
_entity.pdbx_description
1 polymer ?
#
loop_
_entity_poly.entity_id
_entity_poly.type
_entity_poly.pdbx_seq_one_letter_code
_entity_poly.pdbx_strand_id
1 'polypeptide(L)'
;MKDGLNQEPVIVNEYTKEKENNGVSVVVKDCGFYVSSAYGFLGASPDGLITEHDGNTESTGLLEMKCIQLNDSETLTDALVRKRICVSVNDCVKVNIKHKCYYQVQHQVFVTGKTWTDFVVIG
;
A
#
# COMPACT_ATOMS: atom_id res chain seq x y z
N MET A 1 11.17 -4.23 -11.88
CA MET A 1 11.64 -3.00 -11.19
C MET A 1 11.31 -1.76 -12.02
N LYS A 2 11.76 -1.65 -13.28
CA LYS A 2 11.39 -0.52 -14.16
C LYS A 2 9.87 -0.42 -14.40
N ASP A 3 9.22 -1.53 -14.68
CA ASP A 3 7.78 -1.53 -14.96
C ASP A 3 6.96 -1.09 -13.73
N GLY A 4 7.38 -1.48 -12.53
CA GLY A 4 6.73 -1.02 -11.29
C GLY A 4 6.82 0.50 -11.11
N LEU A 5 8.02 1.07 -11.28
CA LEU A 5 8.24 2.52 -11.17
C LEU A 5 7.40 3.31 -12.18
N ASN A 6 7.28 2.81 -13.41
CA ASN A 6 6.48 3.47 -14.45
C ASN A 6 4.97 3.41 -14.16
N GLN A 7 4.52 2.48 -13.32
CA GLN A 7 3.11 2.32 -12.96
C GLN A 7 2.72 3.12 -11.73
N GLU A 8 3.65 3.52 -10.86
CA GLU A 8 3.35 4.27 -9.64
C GLU A 8 2.46 5.50 -9.86
N PRO A 9 2.72 6.38 -10.86
CA PRO A 9 1.84 7.53 -11.10
C PRO A 9 0.42 7.12 -11.54
N VAL A 10 0.30 6.01 -12.27
CA VAL A 10 -0.99 5.48 -12.72
C VAL A 10 -1.76 4.95 -11.52
N ILE A 11 -1.10 4.17 -10.66
CA ILE A 11 -1.69 3.62 -9.43
C ILE A 11 -2.17 4.74 -8.52
N VAL A 12 -1.36 5.77 -8.28
CA VAL A 12 -1.73 6.91 -7.42
C VAL A 12 -2.97 7.62 -7.95
N ASN A 13 -3.06 7.82 -9.27
CA ASN A 13 -4.23 8.45 -9.90
C ASN A 13 -5.49 7.58 -9.80
N GLU A 14 -5.39 6.27 -10.02
CA GLU A 14 -6.52 5.34 -9.88
C GLU A 14 -6.99 5.24 -8.42
N TYR A 15 -6.06 5.08 -7.49
CA TYR A 15 -6.31 5.08 -6.05
C TYR A 15 -7.02 6.36 -5.59
N THR A 16 -6.54 7.53 -6.02
CA THR A 16 -7.12 8.82 -5.64
C THR A 16 -8.56 8.95 -6.13
N LYS A 17 -8.82 8.55 -7.38
CA LYS A 17 -10.17 8.55 -7.96
C LYS A 17 -11.10 7.57 -7.25
N GLU A 18 -10.61 6.39 -6.89
CA GLU A 18 -11.40 5.38 -6.18
C GLU A 18 -11.83 5.89 -4.80
N LYS A 19 -10.91 6.52 -4.05
CA LYS A 19 -11.23 7.16 -2.77
C LYS A 19 -12.23 8.31 -2.93
N GLU A 20 -12.06 9.16 -3.93
CA GLU A 20 -12.98 10.28 -4.20
C GLU A 20 -14.38 9.78 -4.56
N ASN A 21 -14.50 8.73 -5.38
CA ASN A 21 -15.77 8.08 -5.70
C ASN A 21 -16.46 7.48 -4.46
N ASN A 22 -15.68 7.11 -3.45
CA ASN A 22 -16.17 6.63 -2.15
C ASN A 22 -16.39 7.77 -1.13
N GLY A 23 -16.30 9.04 -1.56
CA GLY A 23 -16.57 10.23 -0.73
C GLY A 23 -15.42 10.66 0.17
N VAL A 24 -14.21 10.13 -0.03
CA VAL A 24 -13.02 10.49 0.75
C VAL A 24 -12.05 11.27 -0.14
N SER A 25 -11.75 12.52 0.22
CA SER A 25 -10.73 13.29 -0.50
C SER A 25 -9.35 12.89 -0.02
N VAL A 26 -8.47 12.51 -0.95
CA VAL A 26 -7.11 12.08 -0.63
C VAL A 26 -6.07 12.85 -1.40
N VAL A 27 -4.98 13.20 -0.73
CA VAL A 27 -3.77 13.73 -1.34
C VAL A 27 -2.64 12.76 -1.06
N VAL A 28 -2.01 12.26 -2.11
CA VAL A 28 -0.81 11.43 -2.03
C VAL A 28 0.41 12.29 -2.35
N LYS A 29 1.42 12.27 -1.49
CA LYS A 29 2.70 12.94 -1.71
C LYS A 29 3.84 11.95 -1.68
N ASP A 30 4.81 12.15 -2.57
CA ASP A 30 6.09 11.45 -2.51
C ASP A 30 6.75 11.67 -1.15
N CYS A 31 7.46 10.66 -0.68
CA CYS A 31 8.19 10.74 0.57
C CYS A 31 9.61 10.18 0.43
N GLY A 32 10.51 10.69 1.27
CA GLY A 32 11.89 10.24 1.31
C GLY A 32 12.06 9.04 2.24
N PHE A 33 13.33 8.78 2.56
CA PHE A 33 13.69 7.76 3.53
C PHE A 33 13.47 8.27 4.96
N TYR A 34 12.69 7.51 5.73
CA TYR A 34 12.50 7.72 7.16
C TYR A 34 13.54 6.96 7.97
N VAL A 35 14.06 7.60 9.01
CA VAL A 35 14.85 6.96 10.07
C VAL A 35 14.03 6.99 11.35
N SER A 36 13.93 5.87 12.06
CA SER A 36 13.18 5.79 13.31
C SER A 36 13.81 6.71 14.35
N SER A 37 12.98 7.55 14.99
CA SER A 37 13.41 8.46 16.07
C SER A 37 13.83 7.71 17.35
N ALA A 38 13.30 6.51 17.57
CA ALA A 38 13.64 5.66 18.71
C ALA A 38 14.84 4.76 18.45
N TYR A 39 15.02 4.30 17.20
CA TYR A 39 16.03 3.32 16.82
C TYR A 39 16.71 3.71 15.51
N GLY A 40 17.77 4.54 15.58
CA GLY A 40 18.42 5.13 14.39
C GLY A 40 19.01 4.15 13.37
N PHE A 41 19.08 2.85 13.68
CA PHE A 41 19.47 1.80 12.75
C PHE A 41 18.30 1.22 11.94
N LEU A 42 17.05 1.62 12.24
CA LEU A 42 15.86 1.25 11.51
C LEU A 42 15.44 2.39 10.59
N GLY A 43 15.11 2.06 9.34
CA GLY A 43 14.55 3.01 8.40
C GLY A 43 13.62 2.36 7.39
N ALA A 44 12.84 3.19 6.71
CA ALA A 44 11.79 2.76 5.79
C ALA A 44 11.55 3.83 4.72
N SER A 45 11.20 3.39 3.51
CA SER A 45 10.74 4.26 2.42
C SER A 45 9.37 3.76 1.99
N PRO A 46 8.28 4.34 2.50
CA PRO A 46 6.95 4.14 1.94
C PRO A 46 6.90 4.67 0.50
N ASP A 47 5.96 4.17 -0.30
CA ASP A 47 5.78 4.65 -1.68
C ASP A 47 5.03 6.00 -1.71
N GLY A 48 4.29 6.34 -0.65
CA GLY A 48 3.69 7.67 -0.51
C GLY A 48 3.17 7.97 0.90
N LEU A 49 2.95 9.26 1.17
CA LEU A 49 2.22 9.78 2.32
C LEU A 49 0.81 10.14 1.89
N ILE A 50 -0.18 9.61 2.59
CA ILE A 50 -1.58 9.92 2.34
C ILE A 50 -2.04 10.94 3.38
N THR A 51 -2.74 11.97 2.91
CA THR A 51 -3.62 12.80 3.75
C THR A 51 -5.06 12.58 3.29
N GLU A 52 -5.88 12.01 4.16
CA GLU A 52 -7.31 11.80 3.98
C GLU A 52 -8.11 12.92 4.67
N HIS A 53 -9.12 13.43 3.98
CA HIS A 53 -10.11 14.35 4.50
C HIS A 53 -11.52 13.81 4.26
N ASP A 54 -12.28 13.61 5.34
CA ASP A 54 -13.68 13.15 5.32
C ASP A 54 -14.70 14.28 5.58
N GLY A 55 -14.25 15.54 5.50
CA GLY A 55 -15.04 16.74 5.74
C GLY A 55 -15.04 17.23 7.19
N ASN A 56 -14.74 16.39 8.17
CA ASN A 56 -14.69 16.77 9.59
C ASN A 56 -13.32 16.50 10.24
N THR A 57 -12.56 15.56 9.70
CA THR A 57 -11.27 15.13 10.26
C THR A 57 -10.21 15.03 9.17
N GLU A 58 -8.95 15.20 9.59
CA GLU A 58 -7.77 14.93 8.77
C GLU A 58 -7.05 13.72 9.37
N SER A 59 -6.73 12.74 8.53
CA SER A 59 -5.97 11.55 8.89
C SER A 59 -4.76 11.42 7.98
N THR A 60 -3.62 11.01 8.53
CA THR A 60 -2.42 10.76 7.71
C THR A 60 -1.97 9.31 7.81
N GLY A 61 -1.70 8.71 6.66
CA GLY A 61 -1.29 7.32 6.51
C GLY A 61 -0.16 7.17 5.49
N LEU A 62 0.11 5.92 5.16
CA LEU A 62 1.11 5.56 4.15
C LEU A 62 0.43 4.86 2.97
N LEU A 63 1.03 5.00 1.80
CA LEU A 63 0.74 4.20 0.63
C LEU A 63 1.89 3.21 0.39
N GLU A 64 1.56 1.94 0.18
CA GLU A 64 2.50 0.91 -0.26
C GLU A 64 1.91 0.19 -1.48
N MET A 65 2.60 0.26 -2.61
CA MET A 65 2.18 -0.24 -3.90
C MET A 65 2.96 -1.48 -4.29
N LYS A 66 2.28 -2.48 -4.86
CA LYS A 66 2.91 -3.64 -5.48
C LYS A 66 2.37 -3.89 -6.87
N CYS A 67 3.26 -3.91 -7.85
CA CYS A 67 2.97 -4.41 -9.18
C CYS A 67 3.40 -5.88 -9.26
N ILE A 68 2.45 -6.78 -9.49
CA ILE A 68 2.68 -8.23 -9.55
C ILE A 68 2.41 -8.76 -10.94
N GLN A 69 3.17 -9.76 -11.37
CA GLN A 69 2.92 -10.41 -12.66
C GLN A 69 1.76 -11.41 -12.55
N LEU A 70 0.76 -11.24 -13.41
CA LEU A 70 -0.30 -12.22 -13.67
C LEU A 70 0.17 -13.26 -14.69
N ASN A 71 -0.38 -14.46 -14.58
CA ASN A 71 -0.30 -15.45 -15.65
C ASN A 71 -1.43 -15.22 -16.68
N ASP A 72 -1.33 -15.84 -17.85
CA ASP A 72 -2.36 -15.75 -18.88
C ASP A 72 -3.73 -16.20 -18.33
N SER A 73 -4.75 -15.35 -18.51
CA SER A 73 -6.12 -15.57 -18.04
C SER A 73 -6.27 -15.69 -16.50
N GLU A 74 -5.28 -15.29 -15.72
CA GLU A 74 -5.35 -15.27 -14.25
C GLU A 74 -5.98 -13.96 -13.73
N THR A 75 -6.83 -14.05 -12.71
CA THR A 75 -7.33 -12.84 -12.03
C THR A 75 -6.32 -12.30 -11.02
N LEU A 76 -6.42 -11.01 -10.67
CA LEU A 76 -5.56 -10.42 -9.62
C LEU A 76 -5.66 -11.18 -8.29
N THR A 77 -6.88 -11.60 -7.92
CA THR A 77 -7.13 -12.38 -6.70
C THR A 77 -6.42 -13.72 -6.73
N ASP A 78 -6.47 -14.44 -7.86
CA ASP A 78 -5.77 -15.72 -8.02
C ASP A 78 -4.26 -15.54 -7.90
N ALA A 79 -3.71 -14.49 -8.52
CA ALA A 79 -2.28 -14.18 -8.43
C ALA A 79 -1.84 -13.82 -7.01
N LEU A 80 -2.66 -13.06 -6.27
CA LEU A 80 -2.40 -12.70 -4.87
C LEU A 80 -2.34 -13.95 -3.97
N VAL A 81 -3.26 -14.90 -4.17
CA VAL A 81 -3.29 -16.17 -3.42
C VAL A 81 -2.13 -17.08 -3.83
N ARG A 82 -1.87 -17.23 -5.13
CA ARG A 82 -0.74 -18.02 -5.65
C ARG A 82 0.60 -17.51 -5.13
N LYS A 83 0.80 -16.19 -5.12
CA LYS A 83 2.01 -15.54 -4.57
C LYS A 83 2.01 -15.51 -3.03
N ARG A 84 0.95 -15.98 -2.38
CA ARG A 84 0.74 -15.99 -0.92
C ARG A 84 0.81 -14.60 -0.28
N ILE A 85 0.60 -13.54 -1.07
CA ILE A 85 0.47 -12.17 -0.58
C ILE A 85 -0.84 -12.07 0.22
N CYS A 86 -1.89 -12.72 -0.28
CA CYS A 86 -3.15 -12.90 0.41
C CYS A 86 -3.45 -14.38 0.67
N VAL A 87 -4.37 -14.63 1.59
CA VAL A 87 -4.98 -15.94 1.87
C VAL A 87 -6.49 -15.83 1.66
N SER A 88 -7.10 -16.88 1.12
CA SER A 88 -8.55 -16.96 0.96
C SER A 88 -9.22 -17.28 2.31
N VAL A 89 -10.28 -16.53 2.65
CA VAL A 89 -11.07 -16.65 3.87
C VAL A 89 -12.53 -16.33 3.53
N ASN A 90 -13.42 -17.32 3.62
CA ASN A 90 -14.87 -17.18 3.39
C ASN A 90 -15.21 -16.39 2.11
N ASP A 91 -14.75 -16.88 0.96
CA ASP A 91 -14.96 -16.27 -0.37
C ASP A 91 -14.38 -14.85 -0.56
N CYS A 92 -13.59 -14.38 0.41
CA CYS A 92 -12.82 -13.14 0.33
C CYS A 92 -11.32 -13.43 0.45
N VAL A 93 -10.49 -12.43 0.17
CA VAL A 93 -9.05 -12.50 0.44
C VAL A 93 -8.65 -11.55 1.55
N LYS A 94 -7.67 -11.97 2.36
CA LYS A 94 -7.04 -11.14 3.39
C LYS A 94 -5.53 -11.16 3.21
N VAL A 95 -4.87 -10.05 3.54
CA VAL A 95 -3.40 -9.99 3.55
C VAL A 95 -2.84 -11.09 4.45
N ASN A 96 -1.88 -11.83 3.92
CA ASN A 96 -1.22 -12.89 4.65
C ASN A 96 -0.22 -12.29 5.66
N ILE A 97 -0.54 -12.40 6.95
CA ILE A 97 0.33 -11.88 8.03
C ILE A 97 1.69 -12.58 8.14
N LYS A 98 1.89 -13.69 7.44
CA LYS A 98 3.17 -14.41 7.37
C LYS A 98 3.98 -14.09 6.11
N HIS A 99 3.52 -13.14 5.28
CA HIS A 99 4.16 -12.76 4.04
C HIS A 99 5.04 -11.51 4.21
N LYS A 100 6.12 -11.43 3.42
CA LYS A 100 7.09 -10.32 3.48
C LYS A 100 6.46 -8.92 3.31
N CYS A 101 5.40 -8.78 2.51
CA CYS A 101 4.69 -7.51 2.34
C CYS A 101 4.04 -7.05 3.65
N TYR A 102 3.49 -7.97 4.44
CA TYR A 102 2.92 -7.62 5.73
C TYR A 102 4.01 -7.10 6.68
N TYR A 103 5.16 -7.78 6.74
CA TYR A 103 6.29 -7.33 7.55
C TYR A 103 6.81 -5.95 7.11
N GLN A 104 6.88 -5.70 5.80
CA GLN A 104 7.28 -4.40 5.25
C GLN A 104 6.32 -3.29 5.70
N VAL A 105 5.01 -3.49 5.56
CA VAL A 105 3.99 -2.53 5.98
C VAL A 105 4.07 -2.26 7.47
N GLN A 106 4.14 -3.30 8.31
CA GLN A 106 4.24 -3.13 9.76
C GLN A 106 5.51 -2.36 10.16
N HIS A 107 6.63 -2.62 9.48
CA HIS A 107 7.89 -1.91 9.70
C HIS A 107 7.80 -0.44 9.29
N GLN A 108 7.19 -0.13 8.15
CA GLN A 108 6.96 1.24 7.70
C GLN A 108 6.09 2.03 8.68
N VAL A 109 4.97 1.44 9.13
CA VAL A 109 4.08 2.02 10.15
C VAL A 109 4.88 2.34 11.42
N PHE A 110 5.68 1.39 11.90
CA PHE A 110 6.53 1.58 13.08
C PHE A 110 7.56 2.70 12.90
N VAL A 111 8.31 2.70 11.81
CA VAL A 111 9.40 3.66 11.56
C VAL A 111 8.87 5.09 11.40
N THR A 112 7.73 5.25 10.72
CA THR A 112 7.15 6.57 10.42
C THR A 112 6.24 7.11 11.52
N GLY A 113 5.88 6.29 12.52
CA GLY A 113 4.93 6.66 13.57
C GLY A 113 3.50 6.87 13.06
N LYS A 114 3.16 6.29 11.89
CA LYS A 114 1.78 6.28 11.37
C LYS A 114 0.98 5.14 12.00
N THR A 115 -0.33 5.16 11.81
CA THR A 115 -1.24 4.17 12.40
C THR A 115 -1.88 3.24 11.37
N TRP A 116 -1.77 3.57 10.08
CA TRP A 116 -2.35 2.78 9.00
C TRP A 116 -1.56 2.94 7.70
N THR A 117 -1.80 2.02 6.77
CA THR A 117 -1.23 1.99 5.43
C THR A 117 -2.24 1.38 4.49
N ASP A 118 -2.50 2.05 3.37
CA ASP A 118 -3.21 1.44 2.26
C ASP A 118 -2.23 0.66 1.40
N PHE A 119 -2.50 -0.63 1.27
CA PHE A 119 -1.69 -1.57 0.51
C PHE A 119 -2.36 -1.87 -0.83
N VAL A 120 -1.86 -1.24 -1.90
CA VAL A 120 -2.46 -1.30 -3.24
C VAL A 120 -1.68 -2.28 -4.11
N VAL A 121 -2.39 -3.21 -4.75
CA VAL A 121 -1.77 -4.19 -5.65
C VAL A 121 -2.41 -4.11 -7.02
N ILE A 122 -1.58 -4.04 -8.05
CA ILE A 122 -1.98 -4.16 -9.45
C ILE A 122 -1.26 -5.35 -10.09
N GLY A 123 -1.84 -5.90 -11.16
CA GLY A 123 -1.22 -6.95 -11.96
C GLY A 123 -1.80 -7.04 -13.36
#